data_AF-A0A7C6DI23-F1
#
_entry.id   AF-A0A7C6DI23-F1
#
_cell.length_a   1.000
_cell.length_b   1.000
_cell.length_c   1.000
_cell.angle_alpha   90.00
_cell.angle_beta   90.00
_cell.angle_gamma   90.00
#
_symmetry.space_group_name_H-M   'P 1'
#
loop_
_entity.id
_entity.type
_entity.pdbx_description
1 polymer ?
#
loop_
_entity_poly.entity_id
_entity_poly.type
_entity_poly.pdbx_seq_one_letter_code
_entity_poly.pdbx_strand_id
1 'polypeptide(L)'
;MDERLQLLARELDARIITTDVPLTKEARTRQIDIININDIATALKPAAMPGETMTVRLIKPGDSPGQGVGYLDDGTMVVIEDGRSHLDQDVEFTVTNTRQTKAGKMIFGRIAGNSADGAPAIRRAKSQTPAT
;
A
#
# COMPACT_ATOMS: atom_id res chain seq x y z
N MET A 1 38.46 -5.33 -0.02
CA MET A 1 38.34 -3.99 0.58
C MET A 1 37.34 -4.00 1.73
N ASP A 2 36.25 -4.75 1.58
CA ASP A 2 35.16 -4.87 2.56
C ASP A 2 35.58 -5.43 3.92
N GLU A 3 36.55 -6.34 3.94
CA GLU A 3 36.99 -6.99 5.18
C GLU A 3 37.64 -6.01 6.18
N ARG A 4 38.41 -5.02 5.70
CA ARG A 4 39.00 -3.98 6.57
C ARG A 4 37.94 -3.05 7.14
N LEU A 5 36.93 -2.72 6.33
CA LEU A 5 35.79 -1.90 6.77
C LEU A 5 34.98 -2.63 7.85
N GLN A 6 34.71 -3.92 7.63
CA GLN A 6 33.99 -4.77 8.57
C GLN A 6 34.74 -4.97 9.89
N LEU A 7 36.06 -5.15 9.84
CA LEU A 7 36.91 -5.25 11.04
C LEU A 7 36.92 -3.96 11.85
N LEU A 8 37.08 -2.81 11.18
CA LEU A 8 37.06 -1.50 11.84
C LEU A 8 35.71 -1.22 12.49
N ALA A 9 34.60 -1.57 11.84
CA ALA A 9 33.27 -1.40 12.41
C ALA A 9 33.08 -2.25 13.69
N ARG A 10 33.64 -3.47 13.72
CA ARG A 10 33.63 -4.32 14.94
C ARG A 10 34.49 -3.73 16.06
N GLU A 11 35.69 -3.25 15.75
CA GLU A 11 36.58 -2.64 16.76
C GLU A 11 35.97 -1.38 17.39
N LEU A 12 35.20 -0.62 16.60
CA LEU A 12 34.55 0.61 17.05
C LEU A 12 33.14 0.41 17.63
N ASP A 13 32.65 -0.83 17.69
CA ASP A 13 31.24 -1.15 18.01
C ASP A 13 30.24 -0.30 17.20
N ALA A 14 30.59 -0.09 15.93
CA ALA A 14 29.90 0.83 15.03
C ALA A 14 29.00 0.08 14.05
N ARG A 15 27.94 0.79 13.61
CA ARG A 15 27.03 0.29 12.58
C ARG A 15 27.48 0.71 11.19
N ILE A 16 27.41 -0.21 10.24
CA ILE A 16 27.69 0.11 8.83
C ILE A 16 26.38 0.51 8.15
N ILE A 17 26.38 1.71 7.56
CA ILE A 17 25.29 2.17 6.70
C ILE A 17 25.74 2.00 5.24
N THR A 18 24.95 1.28 4.44
CA THR A 18 25.32 0.99 3.05
C THR A 18 24.10 0.88 2.13
N THR A 19 24.35 0.91 0.83
CA THR A 19 23.38 0.53 -0.22
C THR A 19 23.74 -0.80 -0.88
N ASP A 20 24.89 -1.39 -0.55
CA ASP A 20 25.44 -2.59 -1.17
C ASP A 20 24.82 -3.87 -0.58
N VAL A 21 24.13 -4.63 -1.43
CA VAL A 21 23.44 -5.88 -1.05
C VAL A 21 24.42 -7.03 -0.78
N PRO A 22 25.43 -7.31 -1.64
CA PRO A 22 26.51 -8.24 -1.31
C PRO A 22 27.17 -7.98 0.06
N LEU A 23 27.56 -6.73 0.36
CA LEU A 23 28.19 -6.37 1.63
C LEU A 23 27.25 -6.64 2.82
N THR A 24 25.96 -6.32 2.66
CA THR A 24 24.94 -6.58 3.68
C THR A 24 24.86 -8.07 4.05
N LYS A 25 24.95 -8.97 3.07
CA LYS A 25 24.88 -10.42 3.32
C LYS A 25 26.13 -10.93 4.03
N GLU A 26 27.31 -10.51 3.57
CA GLU A 26 28.57 -10.96 4.15
C GLU A 26 28.73 -10.50 5.62
N ALA A 27 28.47 -9.23 5.90
CA ALA A 27 28.57 -8.68 7.25
C ALA A 27 27.44 -9.17 8.19
N ARG A 28 26.28 -9.54 7.63
CA ARG A 28 25.26 -10.47 8.19
C ARG A 28 25.90 -11.65 8.94
N THR A 29 26.62 -12.45 8.16
CA THR A 29 27.31 -13.66 8.62
C THR A 29 28.36 -13.36 9.68
N ARG A 30 29.02 -12.20 9.55
CA ARG A 30 30.00 -11.71 10.53
C ARG A 30 29.35 -10.88 11.65
N GLN A 31 28.07 -11.05 11.97
CA GLN A 31 27.39 -10.41 13.13
C GLN A 31 27.70 -8.91 13.30
N ILE A 32 27.82 -8.17 12.20
CA ILE A 32 27.98 -6.71 12.22
C ILE A 32 26.61 -6.09 11.97
N ASP A 33 26.24 -5.13 12.82
CA ASP A 33 25.02 -4.37 12.64
C ASP A 33 25.10 -3.52 11.37
N ILE A 34 24.26 -3.88 10.39
CA ILE A 34 24.13 -3.18 9.12
C ILE A 34 22.75 -2.56 8.97
N ILE A 35 22.76 -1.33 8.47
CA ILE A 35 21.58 -0.62 8.03
C ILE A 35 21.69 -0.40 6.52
N ASN A 36 20.76 -0.99 5.76
CA ASN A 36 20.64 -0.68 4.34
C ASN A 36 19.68 0.51 4.15
N ILE A 37 20.16 1.58 3.52
CA ILE A 37 19.35 2.79 3.29
C ILE A 37 18.10 2.47 2.44
N ASN A 38 18.19 1.50 1.53
CA ASN A 38 17.06 1.10 0.70
C ASN A 38 15.94 0.41 1.50
N ASP A 39 16.29 -0.28 2.59
CA ASP A 39 15.30 -0.94 3.46
C ASP A 39 14.51 0.12 4.24
N ILE A 40 15.20 1.17 4.72
CA ILE A 40 14.56 2.33 5.36
C ILE A 40 13.64 3.04 4.37
N ALA A 41 14.13 3.31 3.15
CA ALA A 41 13.33 3.97 2.12
C ALA A 41 12.07 3.16 1.76
N THR A 42 12.13 1.83 1.86
CA THR A 42 10.97 0.96 1.63
C THR A 42 10.02 0.94 2.82
N ALA A 43 10.53 0.91 4.05
CA ALA A 43 9.72 0.97 5.27
C ALA A 43 8.95 2.29 5.42
N LEU A 44 9.46 3.38 4.83
CA LEU A 44 8.83 4.69 4.83
C LEU A 44 7.80 4.90 3.69
N LYS A 45 7.59 3.91 2.81
CA LYS A 45 6.61 4.06 1.73
C LYS A 45 5.19 4.07 2.29
N PRO A 46 4.32 5.02 1.88
CA PRO A 46 2.93 5.07 2.30
C PRO A 46 2.19 3.75 2.04
N ALA A 47 1.39 3.35 3.03
CA ALA A 47 0.64 2.11 3.06
C ALA A 47 -0.41 2.07 1.94
N ALA A 48 -0.32 1.02 1.13
CA ALA A 48 -1.48 0.42 0.50
C ALA A 48 -1.22 -1.07 0.64
N MET A 49 -1.34 -1.56 1.88
CA MET A 49 -1.07 -2.96 2.18
C MET A 49 -2.30 -3.80 1.82
N PRO A 50 -2.14 -5.01 1.29
CA PRO A 50 -3.24 -5.95 1.17
C PRO A 50 -3.97 -6.10 2.51
N GLY A 51 -5.31 -6.00 2.49
CA GLY A 51 -6.17 -6.05 3.68
C GLY A 51 -6.51 -4.68 4.27
N GLU A 52 -5.89 -3.60 3.81
CA GLU A 52 -6.25 -2.24 4.22
C GLU A 52 -7.52 -1.77 3.51
N THR A 53 -8.41 -1.09 4.24
CA THR A 53 -9.62 -0.49 3.67
C THR A 53 -9.36 0.99 3.39
N MET A 54 -9.67 1.42 2.17
CA MET A 54 -9.48 2.77 1.68
C MET A 54 -10.75 3.25 0.94
N THR A 55 -10.86 4.55 0.69
CA THR A 55 -11.92 5.12 -0.15
C THR A 55 -11.33 5.70 -1.43
N VAL A 56 -11.98 5.47 -2.57
CA VAL A 56 -11.59 6.10 -3.84
C VAL A 56 -12.83 6.47 -4.64
N ARG A 57 -12.75 7.57 -5.38
CA ARG A 57 -13.76 7.90 -6.37
C ARG A 57 -13.52 7.15 -7.66
N LEU A 58 -14.53 6.44 -8.15
CA LEU A 58 -14.45 5.78 -9.45
C LEU A 58 -14.78 6.78 -10.57
N ILE A 59 -13.85 6.96 -11.49
CA ILE A 59 -13.94 8.00 -12.52
C ILE A 59 -14.16 7.37 -13.90
N LYS A 60 -13.65 6.15 -14.11
CA LYS A 60 -13.67 5.49 -15.42
C LYS A 60 -13.97 4.00 -15.31
N PRO A 61 -14.60 3.38 -16.32
CA PRO A 61 -14.66 1.93 -16.40
C PRO A 61 -13.25 1.34 -16.60
N GLY A 62 -12.99 0.19 -16.00
CA GLY A 62 -11.75 -0.56 -16.18
C GLY A 62 -11.74 -1.43 -17.45
N ASP A 63 -10.60 -2.06 -17.69
CA ASP A 63 -10.38 -2.87 -18.90
C ASP A 63 -11.25 -4.14 -18.92
N SER A 64 -11.46 -4.78 -17.77
CA SER A 64 -12.32 -5.96 -17.68
C SER A 64 -13.78 -5.59 -17.41
N PRO A 65 -14.76 -6.38 -17.91
CA PRO A 65 -16.16 -6.22 -17.53
C PRO A 65 -16.33 -6.22 -16.01
N GLY A 66 -17.08 -5.25 -15.49
CA GLY A 66 -17.30 -5.09 -14.04
C GLY A 66 -16.26 -4.25 -13.30
N GLN A 67 -15.09 -3.96 -13.89
CA GLN A 67 -14.07 -3.14 -13.22
C GLN A 67 -14.39 -1.64 -13.25
N GLY A 68 -14.07 -0.97 -12.15
CA GLY A 68 -13.99 0.49 -12.06
C GLY A 68 -12.55 0.94 -11.80
N VAL A 69 -12.19 2.12 -12.29
CA VAL A 69 -10.88 2.74 -12.09
C VAL A 69 -11.04 4.10 -11.42
N GLY A 70 -10.27 4.30 -10.35
CA GLY A 70 -10.12 5.56 -9.65
C GLY A 70 -8.65 5.94 -9.51
N TYR A 71 -8.41 7.13 -8.99
CA TYR A 71 -7.06 7.61 -8.68
C TYR A 71 -7.05 8.17 -7.26
N LEU A 72 -6.00 7.86 -6.50
CA LEU A 72 -5.71 8.53 -5.24
C LEU A 72 -5.12 9.92 -5.51
N ASP A 73 -5.06 10.75 -4.47
CA ASP A 73 -4.53 12.13 -4.55
C ASP A 73 -3.06 12.19 -5.00
N ASP A 74 -2.31 11.12 -4.78
CA ASP A 74 -0.90 10.99 -5.18
C ASP A 74 -0.73 10.52 -6.64
N GLY A 75 -1.83 10.29 -7.37
CA GLY A 75 -1.84 9.80 -8.74
C GLY A 75 -1.75 8.27 -8.87
N THR A 76 -1.75 7.52 -7.77
CA THR A 76 -1.79 6.05 -7.79
C THR A 76 -3.11 5.57 -8.39
N MET A 77 -3.03 4.72 -9.41
CA MET A 77 -4.21 4.17 -10.07
C MET A 77 -4.78 3.01 -9.24
N VAL A 78 -6.08 3.07 -8.95
CA VAL A 78 -6.81 2.06 -8.19
C VAL A 78 -7.81 1.36 -9.11
N VAL A 79 -7.74 0.04 -9.18
CA VAL A 79 -8.65 -0.81 -9.97
C VAL A 79 -9.51 -1.62 -9.01
N ILE A 80 -10.82 -1.46 -9.09
CA ILE A 80 -11.79 -2.11 -8.21
C ILE A 80 -12.63 -3.13 -8.98
N GLU A 81 -12.65 -4.36 -8.50
CA GLU A 81 -13.58 -5.40 -8.94
C GLU A 81 -15.02 -5.05 -8.54
N ASP A 82 -15.97 -5.31 -9.43
CA ASP A 82 -17.39 -4.89 -9.31
C ASP A 82 -17.59 -3.37 -9.11
N GLY A 83 -16.59 -2.56 -9.47
CA GLY A 83 -16.62 -1.10 -9.40
C GLY A 83 -17.48 -0.43 -10.47
N ARG A 84 -17.76 -1.08 -11.60
CA ARG A 84 -18.41 -0.44 -12.76
C ARG A 84 -19.81 0.10 -12.48
N SER A 85 -20.55 -0.52 -11.55
CA SER A 85 -21.88 -0.04 -11.13
C SER A 85 -21.83 1.19 -10.22
N HIS A 86 -20.64 1.55 -9.72
CA HIS A 86 -20.42 2.65 -8.78
C HIS A 86 -19.58 3.78 -9.41
N LEU A 87 -19.65 3.94 -10.73
CA LEU A 87 -19.00 5.07 -11.42
C LEU A 87 -19.53 6.40 -10.90
N ASP A 88 -18.63 7.38 -10.86
CA ASP A 88 -18.79 8.73 -10.31
C ASP A 88 -19.07 8.82 -8.80
N GLN A 89 -19.01 7.69 -8.08
CA GLN A 89 -19.23 7.60 -6.64
C GLN A 89 -17.93 7.32 -5.88
N ASP A 90 -17.90 7.76 -4.62
CA ASP A 90 -16.86 7.39 -3.66
C ASP A 90 -17.20 6.02 -3.09
N VAL A 91 -16.30 5.06 -3.27
CA VAL A 91 -16.47 3.68 -2.79
C VAL A 91 -15.41 3.31 -1.78
N GLU A 92 -15.84 2.68 -0.69
CA GLU A 92 -14.96 2.03 0.25
C GLU A 92 -14.57 0.64 -0.28
N PHE A 93 -13.27 0.36 -0.30
CA PHE A 93 -12.73 -0.87 -0.87
C PHE A 93 -11.59 -1.40 -0.01
N THR A 94 -11.45 -2.73 -0.02
CA THR A 94 -10.31 -3.40 0.60
C THR A 94 -9.26 -3.68 -0.48
N VAL A 95 -8.02 -3.31 -0.21
CA VAL A 95 -6.86 -3.58 -1.06
C VAL A 95 -6.65 -5.09 -1.11
N THR A 96 -6.73 -5.68 -2.30
CA THR A 96 -6.44 -7.10 -2.51
C THR A 96 -4.98 -7.31 -2.90
N ASN A 97 -4.43 -6.42 -3.73
CA ASN A 97 -3.06 -6.52 -4.19
C ASN A 97 -2.51 -5.16 -4.64
N THR A 98 -1.19 -5.00 -4.67
CA THR A 98 -0.54 -3.86 -5.31
C THR A 98 0.46 -4.33 -6.35
N ARG A 99 0.49 -3.71 -7.52
CA ARG A 99 1.47 -3.99 -8.58
C ARG A 99 2.22 -2.73 -8.92
N GLN A 100 3.55 -2.81 -8.88
CA GLN A 100 4.41 -1.79 -9.45
C GLN A 100 4.54 -2.01 -10.95
N THR A 101 4.38 -0.96 -11.75
CA THR A 101 4.64 -0.97 -13.19
C THR A 101 5.64 0.12 -13.57
N LYS A 102 6.11 0.12 -14.81
CA LYS A 102 6.98 1.20 -15.34
C LYS A 102 6.31 2.57 -15.29
N ALA A 103 4.98 2.63 -15.31
CA ALA A 103 4.20 3.87 -15.29
C ALA A 103 3.83 4.35 -13.88
N GLY A 104 4.07 3.54 -12.84
CA GLY A 104 3.72 3.88 -11.46
C GLY A 104 3.20 2.70 -10.65
N LYS A 105 2.77 3.00 -9.42
CA LYS A 105 2.12 2.06 -8.51
C LYS A 105 0.66 1.91 -8.93
N MET A 106 0.17 0.67 -8.87
CA MET A 106 -1.22 0.32 -9.16
C MET A 106 -1.76 -0.48 -7.98
N ILE A 107 -2.95 -0.14 -7.51
CA ILE A 107 -3.63 -0.81 -6.40
C ILE A 107 -4.83 -1.54 -6.96
N PHE A 108 -5.04 -2.77 -6.53
CA PHE A 108 -6.19 -3.59 -6.86
C PHE A 108 -7.00 -3.80 -5.59
N GLY A 109 -8.33 -3.77 -5.71
CA GLY A 109 -9.22 -3.92 -4.57
C GLY A 109 -10.60 -4.42 -4.94
N ARG A 110 -11.41 -4.66 -3.90
CA ARG A 110 -12.81 -5.06 -4.01
C ARG A 110 -13.65 -4.22 -3.07
N ILE A 111 -14.87 -3.87 -3.46
CA ILE A 111 -15.79 -3.09 -2.63
C ILE A 111 -16.05 -3.80 -1.30
N ALA A 112 -15.83 -3.09 -0.20
CA ALA A 112 -16.11 -3.56 1.14
C ALA A 112 -17.63 -3.62 1.33
N GLY A 113 -18.22 -4.80 1.11
CA GLY A 113 -19.67 -4.97 1.18
C GLY A 113 -20.24 -6.07 0.28
N ASN A 114 -19.43 -6.69 -0.58
CA ASN A 114 -19.85 -7.85 -1.37
C ASN A 114 -19.21 -9.18 -0.92
N SER A 115 -18.60 -9.21 0.27
CA SER A 115 -18.39 -10.49 0.96
C SER A 115 -19.75 -10.99 1.42
N ALA A 116 -20.16 -12.13 0.89
CA ALA A 116 -21.35 -12.86 1.28
C ALA A 116 -21.24 -13.40 2.73
N ASP A 117 -21.11 -12.52 3.72
CA ASP A 117 -21.28 -12.80 5.14
C ASP A 117 -21.91 -11.57 5.81
N GLY A 118 -23.15 -11.75 6.26
CA GLY A 118 -24.07 -10.65 6.58
C GLY A 118 -23.80 -9.91 7.87
N ALA A 119 -23.93 -8.58 7.81
CA ALA A 119 -24.54 -7.73 8.85
C ALA A 119 -24.84 -6.34 8.26
N PRO A 120 -25.95 -5.67 8.62
CA PRO A 120 -26.40 -4.44 7.98
C PRO A 120 -25.77 -3.19 8.60
N ALA A 121 -25.19 -2.30 7.79
CA ALA A 121 -24.68 -1.00 8.26
C ALA A 121 -25.65 0.15 7.92
N ILE A 122 -26.52 0.43 8.89
CA ILE A 122 -26.98 1.74 9.37
C ILE A 122 -27.50 2.76 8.33
N ARG A 123 -28.84 2.85 8.27
CA ARG A 123 -29.59 3.97 7.70
C ARG A 123 -29.20 5.28 8.39
N ARG A 124 -28.69 6.26 7.62
CA ARG A 124 -28.62 7.66 8.07
C ARG A 124 -30.04 8.21 8.25
N ALA A 125 -30.43 8.42 9.50
CA ALA A 125 -31.67 9.07 9.87
C ALA A 125 -31.70 10.51 9.35
N LYS A 126 -32.76 10.86 8.60
CA LYS A 126 -33.09 12.27 8.34
C LYS A 126 -33.60 12.88 9.64
N SER A 127 -32.92 13.94 10.08
CA SER A 127 -33.29 14.78 11.20
C SER A 127 -34.66 15.40 10.99
N GLN A 128 -35.54 15.18 11.97
CA GLN A 128 -36.79 15.88 12.16
C GLN A 128 -36.52 17.38 12.35
N THR A 129 -37.35 18.22 11.74
CA THR A 129 -37.55 19.62 12.14
C THR A 129 -38.87 19.70 12.93
N PRO A 130 -38.95 20.50 14.01
CA PRO A 130 -40.05 20.45 14.96
C PRO A 130 -41.30 21.18 14.46
N ALA A 131 -42.44 20.73 14.99
CA ALA A 131 -43.79 21.17 14.70
C ALA A 131 -44.10 22.64 15.00
N THR A 132 -45.14 23.15 14.36
CA THR A 132 -46.05 24.19 14.89
C THR A 132 -47.46 23.70 14.66
#